data_AF-A0A920FD79-F1
#
_entry.id   AF-A0A920FD79-F1
#
_cell.length_a   1.000
_cell.length_b   1.000
_cell.length_c   1.000
_cell.angle_alpha   90.00
_cell.angle_beta   90.00
_cell.angle_gamma   90.00
#
_symmetry.space_group_name_H-M   'P 1'
#
loop_
_entity.id
_entity.type
_entity.pdbx_description
1 polymer ?
#
loop_
_entity_poly.entity_id
_entity_poly.type
_entity_poly.pdbx_seq_one_letter_code
_entity_poly.pdbx_strand_id
1 'polypeptide(L)' 'MNADDHLTQINNITDPDEFYEDLIQAHDGLSANQSRQLNSRIILLMANQIADNRKLTELITLARTSLDVA' A
#
# COMPACT_ATOMS: atom_id res chain seq x y z
N MET A 1 -4.32 -13.98 22.82
CA MET A 1 -3.50 -12.93 22.17
C MET A 1 -3.50 -13.31 20.70
N ASN A 2 -4.42 -12.74 19.92
CA ASN A 2 -4.61 -13.13 18.52
C ASN A 2 -3.46 -12.55 17.71
N ALA A 3 -2.77 -13.39 16.94
CA ALA A 3 -1.57 -13.03 16.20
C ALA A 3 -1.84 -12.15 14.96
N ASP A 4 -3.09 -11.72 14.75
CA ASP A 4 -3.57 -11.11 13.50
C ASP A 4 -3.66 -9.57 13.53
N ASP A 5 -3.21 -8.89 14.59
CA ASP A 5 -3.38 -7.43 14.75
C ASP A 5 -2.13 -6.60 14.38
N HIS A 6 -1.11 -7.21 13.77
CA HIS A 6 0.14 -6.52 13.45
C HIS A 6 0.16 -5.81 12.09
N LEU A 7 -0.82 -6.06 11.22
CA LEU A 7 -0.87 -5.46 9.88
C LEU A 7 -1.84 -4.27 9.78
N THR A 8 -2.65 -4.06 10.82
CA THR A 8 -3.58 -2.93 10.99
C THR A 8 -2.97 -1.77 11.78
N GLN A 9 -1.81 -1.96 12.42
CA GLN A 9 -1.10 -0.90 13.11
C GLN A 9 -0.27 -0.09 12.10
N ILE A 10 -0.85 0.97 11.55
CA ILE A 10 -0.13 2.02 10.81
C ILE A 10 0.78 2.74 11.80
N ASN A 11 1.96 2.20 12.10
CA ASN A 11 2.97 2.88 12.92
C ASN A 11 4.37 2.39 12.55
N ASN A 12 4.87 2.84 11.39
CA ASN A 12 6.31 2.89 11.12
C ASN A 12 6.71 3.83 9.97
N ILE A 13 5.81 4.65 9.44
CA ILE A 13 6.21 5.75 8.54
C ILE A 13 6.61 6.93 9.44
N THR A 14 7.89 7.30 9.41
CA THR A 14 8.47 8.35 10.25
C THR A 14 7.77 9.70 10.06
N ASP A 15 7.36 10.01 8.83
CA ASP A 15 6.58 11.18 8.47
C ASP A 15 5.47 10.78 7.48
N PRO A 16 4.27 10.45 7.96
CA PRO A 16 3.17 10.06 7.09
C PRO A 16 2.71 11.21 6.20
N ASP A 17 2.75 12.46 6.69
CA ASP A 17 2.26 13.62 5.97
C ASP A 17 3.16 13.92 4.77
N GLU A 18 4.49 13.90 4.96
CA GLU A 18 5.47 14.04 3.88
C GLU A 18 5.28 12.97 2.79
N PHE A 19 5.09 11.71 3.19
CA PHE A 19 4.84 10.62 2.23
C PHE A 19 3.52 10.81 1.45
N TYR A 20 2.45 11.26 2.13
CA TYR A 20 1.18 11.53 1.46
C TYR A 20 1.28 12.70 0.48
N GLU A 21 2.01 13.76 0.83
CA GLU A 21 2.28 14.89 -0.06
C GLU A 21 3.04 14.44 -1.31
N ASP A 22 4.13 13.69 -1.13
CA ASP A 22 4.92 13.12 -2.24
C ASP A 22 4.07 12.24 -3.16
N LEU A 23 3.20 11.41 -2.60
CA LEU A 23 2.31 10.54 -3.36
C LEU A 23 1.29 11.35 -4.18
N ILE A 24 0.68 12.37 -3.59
CA ILE A 24 -0.25 13.27 -4.28
C ILE A 24 0.47 14.00 -5.41
N GLN A 25 1.64 14.56 -5.12
CA GLN A 25 2.43 15.29 -6.10
C GLN A 25 2.88 14.39 -7.27
N ALA A 26 3.20 13.12 -7.01
CA ALA A 26 3.55 12.16 -8.05
C ALA A 26 2.41 11.90 -9.06
N HIS A 27 1.15 12.21 -8.69
CA HIS A 27 0.00 12.09 -9.58
C HIS A 27 -0.30 13.36 -10.39
N ASP A 28 0.33 14.49 -10.09
CA ASP A 28 0.05 15.75 -10.78
C ASP A 28 0.35 15.65 -12.29
N GLY A 29 -0.56 16.21 -13.10
CA GLY A 29 -0.49 16.15 -14.57
C GLY A 29 -0.72 14.76 -15.20
N LEU A 30 -0.98 13.70 -14.43
CA LEU A 30 -1.27 12.37 -14.97
C LEU A 30 -2.75 12.19 -15.31
N SER A 31 -3.04 11.53 -16.43
CA SER A 31 -4.38 11.01 -16.71
C SER A 31 -4.77 9.91 -15.71
N ALA A 32 -6.06 9.63 -15.57
CA ALA A 32 -6.55 8.53 -14.73
C ALA A 32 -5.89 7.18 -15.07
N ASN A 33 -5.58 6.93 -16.34
CA ASN A 33 -4.92 5.70 -16.74
C ASN A 33 -3.43 5.68 -16.36
N GLN A 34 -2.74 6.81 -16.43
CA GLN A 34 -1.35 6.92 -15.98
C GLN A 34 -1.26 6.84 -14.45
N SER A 35 -2.19 7.47 -13.72
CA SER A 35 -2.28 7.38 -12.27
C SER A 35 -2.45 5.92 -11.80
N ARG A 36 -3.32 5.13 -12.44
CA ARG A 36 -3.43 3.69 -12.15
C ARG A 36 -2.14 2.92 -12.43
N GLN A 37 -1.44 3.23 -13.53
CA GLN A 37 -0.16 2.61 -13.86
C GLN A 37 0.91 2.95 -12.82
N LEU A 38 0.97 4.21 -12.36
CA LEU A 38 1.86 4.64 -11.28
C LEU A 38 1.59 3.83 -10.00
N ASN A 39 0.32 3.71 -9.60
CA ASN A 39 -0.05 2.91 -8.43
C ASN A 39 0.37 1.45 -8.55
N SER A 40 0.12 0.80 -9.70
CA SER A 40 0.58 -0.57 -9.93
C SER A 40 2.11 -0.68 -9.85
N ARG A 41 2.84 0.31 -10.35
CA ARG A 41 4.31 0.32 -10.29
C ARG A 41 4.82 0.47 -8.86
N ILE A 42 4.24 1.37 -8.07
CA ILE A 42 4.57 1.55 -6.65
C ILE A 42 4.34 0.24 -5.89
N ILE A 43 3.18 -0.41 -6.08
CA ILE A 43 2.88 -1.71 -5.46
C ILE A 43 3.94 -2.76 -5.81
N LEU A 44 4.33 -2.88 -7.08
CA LEU A 44 5.35 -3.85 -7.51
C LEU A 44 6.73 -3.55 -6.91
N LEU A 45 7.11 -2.28 -6.79
CA LEU A 45 8.38 -1.88 -6.18
C LEU A 45 8.41 -2.20 -4.68
N MET A 46 7.32 -1.90 -3.96
CA MET A 46 7.18 -2.29 -2.55
C MET A 46 7.19 -3.81 -2.38
N ALA A 47 6.51 -4.54 -3.26
CA ALA A 47 6.50 -6.00 -3.22
C ALA A 47 7.90 -6.60 -3.39
N ASN A 48 8.70 -6.03 -4.30
CA ASN A 48 10.10 -6.42 -4.49
C ASN A 48 10.95 -6.13 -3.25
N GLN A 49 10.71 -5.04 -2.51
CA GLN A 49 11.42 -4.74 -1.27
C GLN A 49 11.05 -5.71 -0.13
N ILE A 50 9.79 -6.16 -0.06
CA ILE A 50 9.31 -7.12 0.95
C ILE A 50 9.90 -8.52 0.71
N ALA A 51 10.03 -8.93 -0.56
CA ALA A 51 10.67 -10.18 -0.99
C ALA A 51 10.16 -11.47 -0.31
N ASP A 52 8.90 -11.51 0.13
CA ASP A 52 8.26 -12.68 0.77
C ASP A 52 6.84 -12.90 0.23
N ASN A 53 6.69 -13.94 -0.59
CA ASN A 53 5.41 -14.28 -1.23
C ASN A 53 4.27 -14.57 -0.24
N ARG A 54 4.57 -15.11 0.95
CA ARG A 54 3.53 -15.41 1.95
C ARG A 54 2.97 -14.12 2.54
N LYS A 55 3.86 -13.20 2.93
CA LYS A 55 3.47 -11.86 3.40
C LYS A 55 2.71 -11.07 2.34
N LEU A 56 3.14 -11.13 1.09
CA LEU A 56 2.43 -10.47 -0.02
C LEU A 56 1.02 -11.04 -0.21
N THR A 57 0.85 -12.36 -0.11
CA THR A 57 -0.47 -13.00 -0.21
C THR A 57 -1.38 -12.58 0.95
N GLU A 58 -0.83 -12.52 2.17
CA GLU A 58 -1.55 -12.06 3.35
C GLU A 58 -2.02 -10.60 3.21
N LEU A 59 -1.16 -9.70 2.74
CA LEU A 59 -1.51 -8.30 2.47
C LEU A 59 -2.64 -8.18 1.44
N ILE A 60 -2.63 -9.01 0.39
CA ILE A 60 -3.71 -9.03 -0.61
C ILE A 60 -5.03 -9.47 0.03
N THR A 61 -5.01 -10.52 0.85
CA THR A 61 -6.22 -10.99 1.56
C THR A 61 -6.76 -9.90 2.49
N LEU A 62 -5.91 -9.26 3.28
CA LEU A 62 -6.33 -8.19 4.18
C LEU A 62 -6.91 -6.99 3.43
N ALA A 63 -6.25 -6.53 2.36
CA ALA A 63 -6.73 -5.45 1.53
C ALA A 63 -8.08 -5.77 0.87
N ARG A 64 -8.32 -7.05 0.52
CA ARG A 64 -9.63 -7.50 0.02
C ARG A 64 -10.68 -7.45 1.11
N THR A 65 -10.38 -8.00 2.28
CA THR A 65 -11.32 -8.02 3.42
C THR A 65 -11.69 -6.61 3.87
N SER A 66 -10.77 -5.64 3.86
CA SER A 66 -11.07 -4.25 4.26
C SER A 66 -12.11 -3.56 3.36
N LEU A 67 -12.29 -4.02 2.13
CA LEU A 67 -13.31 -3.49 1.21
C LEU A 67 -14.70 -4.06 1.49
N ASP A 68 -14.77 -5.22 2.12
CA ASP A 68 -16.04 -5.91 2.43
C ASP A 68 -16.67 -5.40 3.75
N VAL A 69 -15.95 -4.57 4.52
CA VAL A 69 -16.41 -4.00 5.81
C VAL A 69 -16.95 -2.57 5.66
N ALA A 70 -17.13 -2.07 4.44
CA ALA A 70 -17.63 -0.73 4.12
C ALA A 70 -19.10 -0.72 3.72
#